data_AF-A0A954XGZ4-F1
#
_entry.id   AF-A0A954XGZ4-F1
#
_cell.length_a   1.000
_cell.length_b   1.000
_cell.length_c   1.000
_cell.angle_alpha   90.00
_cell.angle_beta   90.00
_cell.angle_gamma   90.00
#
_symmetry.space_group_name_H-M   'P 1'
#
loop_
_entity.id
_entity.type
_entity.pdbx_description
1 polymer ?
#
loop_
_entity_poly.entity_id
_entity_poly.type
_entity_poly.pdbx_seq_one_letter_code
_entity_poly.pdbx_strand_id
1 'polypeptide(L)'
;YPHSPHRSDYFTVYRDGDWKVIYHYFPSPASEGSHFQLYNLADDPFESTNLAQQQPKQLAKMMDGLIAAMEQHEALYPVGKDGTEVRPTASKQR
;
A
#
# COMPACT_ATOMS: atom_id res chain seq x y z
N TYR A 1 -11.98 -5.77 -14.55
CA TYR A 1 -13.22 -5.87 -13.74
C TYR A 1 -13.30 -4.58 -12.92
N PRO A 2 -14.31 -3.71 -13.07
CA PRO A 2 -14.26 -2.40 -12.44
C PRO A 2 -14.68 -2.51 -10.97
N HIS A 3 -13.76 -2.21 -10.05
CA HIS A 3 -14.00 -2.18 -8.60
C HIS A 3 -14.51 -0.81 -8.13
N SER A 4 -15.33 -0.13 -8.93
CA SER A 4 -15.79 1.22 -8.62
C SER A 4 -17.31 1.31 -8.73
N PRO A 5 -17.99 2.04 -7.82
CA PRO A 5 -17.43 2.81 -6.71
C PRO A 5 -17.39 2.06 -5.36
N HIS A 6 -16.22 2.01 -4.70
CA HIS A 6 -16.08 1.67 -3.27
C HIS A 6 -15.43 2.82 -2.48
N ARG A 7 -15.42 2.69 -1.14
CA ARG A 7 -14.84 3.70 -0.22
C ARG A 7 -13.32 3.81 -0.34
N SER A 8 -12.68 2.79 -0.90
CA SER A 8 -11.26 2.73 -1.25
C SER A 8 -11.12 1.89 -2.52
N ASP A 9 -10.74 2.53 -3.62
CA ASP A 9 -10.56 1.90 -4.93
C ASP A 9 -9.05 1.76 -5.21
N TYR A 10 -8.65 0.69 -5.90
CA TYR A 10 -7.27 0.47 -6.35
C TYR A 10 -6.22 0.56 -5.23
N PHE A 11 -6.17 -0.47 -4.40
CA PHE A 11 -5.12 -0.66 -3.39
C PHE A 11 -4.66 -2.11 -3.32
N THR A 12 -3.46 -2.32 -2.79
CA THR A 12 -2.92 -3.64 -2.44
C THR A 12 -2.54 -3.64 -0.96
N VAL A 13 -2.75 -4.78 -0.30
CA VAL A 13 -2.39 -4.98 1.11
C VAL A 13 -1.34 -6.07 1.19
N TYR A 14 -0.35 -5.86 2.06
CA TYR A 14 0.61 -6.88 2.44
C TYR A 14 0.75 -6.93 3.96
N ARG A 15 0.78 -8.15 4.50
CA ARG A 15 0.94 -8.41 5.95
C ARG A 15 2.11 -9.36 6.18
N ASP A 16 2.98 -8.99 7.11
CA ASP A 16 4.11 -9.78 7.59
C ASP A 16 4.18 -9.66 9.11
N GLY A 17 3.82 -10.75 9.81
CA GLY A 17 3.63 -10.74 11.26
C GLY A 17 2.58 -9.72 11.71
N ASP A 18 2.99 -8.83 12.63
CA ASP A 18 2.13 -7.78 13.18
C ASP A 18 2.00 -6.58 12.24
N TRP A 19 2.86 -6.46 11.24
CA TRP A 19 2.88 -5.31 10.36
C TRP A 19 1.95 -5.50 9.17
N LYS A 20 1.20 -4.44 8.85
CA LYS A 20 0.39 -4.32 7.64
C LYS A 20 0.77 -3.05 6.89
N VAL A 21 1.03 -3.17 5.59
CA VAL A 21 1.12 -2.03 4.68
C VAL A 21 -0.06 -2.05 3.70
N ILE A 22 -0.63 -0.88 3.46
CA ILE A 22 -1.62 -0.63 2.41
C ILE A 22 -0.97 0.31 1.40
N TYR A 23 -0.84 -0.16 0.16
CA TYR A 23 -0.39 0.64 -0.97
C TYR A 23 -1.59 1.09 -1.80
N HIS A 24 -1.81 2.40 -1.87
CA HIS A 24 -2.85 3.01 -2.68
C HIS A 24 -2.25 3.44 -4.03
N TYR A 25 -2.76 2.92 -5.14
CA TYR A 25 -2.24 3.28 -6.47
C TYR A 25 -2.59 4.73 -6.82
N PHE A 26 -3.75 5.20 -6.37
CA PHE A 26 -4.23 6.56 -6.57
C PHE A 26 -4.58 7.19 -5.21
N PRO A 27 -3.72 8.05 -4.65
CA PRO A 27 -3.97 8.68 -3.36
C PRO A 27 -5.28 9.46 -3.35
N SER A 28 -6.01 9.36 -2.24
CA SER A 28 -7.31 9.98 -2.04
C SER A 28 -7.46 10.44 -0.58
N PRO A 29 -8.54 11.14 -0.20
CA PRO A 29 -8.80 11.45 1.20
C PRO A 29 -8.87 10.21 2.12
N ALA A 30 -9.27 9.04 1.58
CA ALA A 30 -9.30 7.79 2.33
C ALA A 30 -7.89 7.23 2.65
N SER A 31 -6.87 7.65 1.89
CA SER A 31 -5.47 7.28 2.09
C SER A 31 -4.63 8.43 2.66
N GLU A 32 -5.27 9.45 3.28
CA GLU A 32 -4.62 10.65 3.81
C GLU A 32 -3.81 11.42 2.74
N GLY A 33 -4.17 11.28 1.45
CA GLY A 33 -3.40 11.84 0.34
C GLY A 33 -2.04 11.19 0.12
N SER A 34 -1.79 10.03 0.73
CA SER A 34 -0.55 9.25 0.63
C SER A 34 -0.76 7.97 -0.18
N HIS A 35 0.33 7.48 -0.78
CA HIS A 35 0.39 6.12 -1.34
C HIS A 35 0.50 5.05 -0.25
N PHE A 36 0.95 5.42 0.94
CA PHE A 36 1.35 4.47 1.98
C PHE A 36 0.55 4.71 3.26
N GLN A 37 -0.02 3.63 3.78
CA GLN A 37 -0.44 3.51 5.17
C GLN A 37 0.25 2.29 5.79
N LEU A 38 0.81 2.46 6.99
CA LEU A 38 1.52 1.41 7.72
C LEU A 38 0.95 1.29 9.13
N TYR A 39 0.63 0.07 9.55
CA TYR A 39 0.06 -0.21 10.86
C TYR A 39 0.78 -1.37 11.53
N ASN A 40 0.91 -1.29 12.86
CA ASN A 40 1.26 -2.43 13.70
C ASN A 40 -0.02 -2.94 14.36
N LEU A 41 -0.51 -4.10 13.92
CA LEU A 41 -1.80 -4.66 14.31
C LEU A 41 -1.80 -5.32 15.69
N ALA A 42 -0.62 -5.56 16.29
CA ALA A 42 -0.53 -5.98 17.68
C ALA A 42 -0.86 -4.81 18.63
N ASP A 43 -0.40 -3.60 18.29
CA ASP A 43 -0.61 -2.38 19.09
C ASP A 43 -1.86 -1.59 18.66
N ASP A 44 -2.24 -1.68 17.38
CA ASP A 44 -3.33 -0.94 16.75
C ASP A 44 -4.21 -1.86 15.87
N PRO A 45 -5.00 -2.75 16.48
CA PRO A 45 -5.82 -3.73 15.75
C PRO A 45 -6.94 -3.10 14.90
N PHE A 46 -7.22 -1.81 15.11
CA PHE A 46 -8.26 -1.06 14.39
C PHE A 46 -7.70 -0.07 13.36
N GLU A 47 -6.39 -0.10 13.10
CA GLU A 47 -5.73 0.69 12.04
C GLU A 47 -5.99 2.21 12.19
N SER A 48 -6.00 2.67 13.44
CA SER A 48 -6.30 4.05 13.81
C SER A 48 -5.11 5.00 13.63
N THR A 49 -3.87 4.48 13.68
CA THR A 49 -2.64 5.28 13.70
C THR A 49 -1.72 4.89 12.54
N ASN A 50 -1.69 5.74 11.50
CA ASN A 50 -0.77 5.56 10.38
C ASN A 50 0.68 5.87 10.79
N LEU A 51 1.53 4.85 10.77
CA LEU A 51 2.95 4.92 11.13
C LEU A 51 3.88 5.15 9.94
N ALA A 52 3.36 5.33 8.72
CA ALA A 52 4.18 5.38 7.50
C ALA A 52 5.27 6.47 7.54
N GLN A 53 4.98 7.64 8.10
CA GLN A 53 5.97 8.72 8.26
C GLN A 53 6.89 8.53 9.46
N GLN A 54 6.42 7.83 10.50
CA GLN A 54 7.13 7.66 11.77
C GLN A 54 8.12 6.48 11.71
N GLN A 55 7.86 5.49 10.85
CA GLN A 55 8.62 4.25 10.74
C GLN A 55 9.10 3.99 9.29
N PRO A 56 9.91 4.89 8.68
CA PRO A 56 10.29 4.79 7.27
C PRO A 56 11.09 3.53 6.93
N LYS A 57 11.89 3.01 7.89
CA LYS A 57 12.63 1.76 7.70
C LYS A 57 11.70 0.54 7.62
N GLN A 58 10.69 0.50 8.49
CA GLN A 58 9.70 -0.58 8.48
C GLN A 58 8.82 -0.48 7.24
N LEU A 59 8.43 0.74 6.83
CA LEU A 59 7.70 0.95 5.59
C LEU A 59 8.47 0.40 4.38
N ALA A 60 9.76 0.71 4.26
CA ALA A 60 10.59 0.21 3.17
C ALA A 60 10.61 -1.32 3.15
N LYS A 61 10.87 -1.97 4.30
CA LYS A 61 10.84 -3.44 4.42
C LYS A 61 9.51 -4.04 3.96
N MET A 62 8.39 -3.46 4.41
CA MET A 62 7.06 -3.94 4.06
C MET A 62 6.74 -3.74 2.58
N MET A 63 7.21 -2.65 1.97
CA MET A 63 7.06 -2.41 0.54
C MET A 63 7.89 -3.37 -0.31
N ASP A 64 9.12 -3.69 0.11
CA ASP A 64 9.94 -4.69 -0.58
C ASP A 64 9.26 -6.06 -0.56
N GLY A 65 8.70 -6.47 0.59
CA GLY A 65 7.91 -7.70 0.71
C GLY A 65 6.65 -7.71 -0.15
N LEU A 66 5.93 -6.58 -0.21
CA LEU A 66 4.76 -6.40 -1.07
C LEU A 66 5.12 -6.57 -2.54
N ILE A 67 6.17 -5.87 -3.00
CA ILE A 67 6.63 -5.92 -4.40
C ILE A 67 7.03 -7.35 -4.77
N ALA A 68 7.87 -7.99 -3.95
CA ALA A 68 8.31 -9.36 -4.19
C ALA A 68 7.13 -10.35 -4.24
N ALA A 69 6.16 -10.22 -3.34
CA ALA A 69 4.96 -11.05 -3.34
C ALA A 69 4.11 -10.83 -4.61
N MET A 70 3.96 -9.59 -5.07
CA MET A 70 3.23 -9.29 -6.29
C MET A 70 3.91 -9.86 -7.54
N GLU A 71 5.24 -9.73 -7.63
CA GLU A 71 6.02 -10.30 -8.72
C GLU A 71 5.94 -11.83 -8.73
N GLN A 72 6.09 -12.47 -7.56
CA GLN A 72 5.99 -13.93 -7.42
C GLN A 72 4.64 -14.48 -7.89
N HIS A 73 3.56 -13.75 -7.66
CA HIS A 73 2.20 -14.17 -8.01
C HIS A 73 1.75 -13.65 -9.39
N GLU A 74 2.66 -13.05 -10.16
CA GLU A 74 2.36 -12.44 -11.47
C GLU A 74 1.13 -11.52 -11.41
N ALA A 75 1.04 -10.73 -10.32
CA ALA A 75 -0.14 -9.93 -10.04
C ALA A 75 -0.37 -8.89 -11.16
N LEU A 76 -1.64 -8.73 -11.55
CA LEU A 76 -2.04 -7.68 -12.48
C LEU A 76 -2.07 -6.32 -11.78
N TYR A 77 -1.63 -5.29 -12.50
CA TYR A 77 -1.57 -3.91 -12.00
C TYR A 77 -2.72 -3.06 -12.56
N PRO A 78 -3.17 -2.04 -11.83
CA PRO A 78 -4.05 -1.02 -12.39
C PRO A 78 -3.41 -0.32 -13.57
N VAL A 79 -4.22 0.04 -14.56
CA VAL A 79 -3.80 0.84 -15.71
C VAL A 79 -4.19 2.30 -15.46
N GLY A 80 -3.23 3.21 -15.59
CA GLY A 80 -3.41 4.64 -15.48
C GLY A 80 -4.26 5.21 -16.63
N LYS A 81 -4.64 6.49 -16.51
CA LYS A 81 -5.44 7.18 -17.54
C LYS A 81 -4.73 7.28 -18.90
N ASP A 82 -3.40 7.20 -18.89
CA ASP A 82 -2.53 7.20 -20.05
C ASP A 82 -2.37 5.82 -20.71
N GLY A 83 -2.97 4.77 -20.14
CA GLY A 83 -2.85 3.40 -20.64
C GLY A 83 -1.63 2.64 -20.09
N THR A 84 -0.85 3.23 -19.19
CA THR A 84 0.35 2.61 -18.62
C THR A 84 0.04 1.85 -17.32
N GLU A 85 0.66 0.70 -17.09
CA GLU A 85 0.56 0.00 -15.81
C GLU A 85 1.17 0.85 -14.67
N VAL A 86 0.43 0.97 -13.56
CA VAL A 86 0.90 1.63 -12.35
C VAL A 86 1.45 0.56 -11.41
N ARG A 87 2.76 0.48 -11.29
CA ARG A 87 3.43 -0.46 -10.38
C ARG A 87 3.66 0.16 -9.00
N PRO A 88 3.64 -0.64 -7.91
CA PRO A 88 4.05 -0.17 -6.61
C PRO A 88 5.51 0.30 -6.64
N THR A 89 5.79 1.40 -5.96
CA THR A 89 7.15 1.95 -5.83
C THR A 89 7.59 1.90 -4.38
N ALA A 90 8.88 1.60 -4.15
CA ALA A 90 9.45 1.63 -2.82
C ALA A 90 9.35 3.04 -2.22
N SER A 91 9.11 3.14 -0.91
CA SER A 91 9.09 4.42 -0.22
C SER A 91 10.46 5.09 -0.31
N LYS A 92 10.55 6.27 -0.93
CA LYS A 92 11.79 7.05 -0.95
C LYS A 92 12.15 7.44 0.48
N GLN A 93 13.28 6.94 0.98
CA GLN A 93 13.85 7.41 2.24
C GLN A 93 14.20 8.90 2.04
N ARG A 94 13.53 9.78 2.79
CA ARG A 94 13.89 11.21 2.90
C ARG A 94 14.55 11.44 4.26
#